data_AF-A0A410P2H5-F1
#
_entry.id   AF-A0A410P2H5-F1
#
_cell.length_a   1.000
_cell.length_b   1.000
_cell.length_c   1.000
_cell.angle_alpha   90.00
_cell.angle_beta   90.00
_cell.angle_gamma   90.00
#
_symmetry.space_group_name_H-M   'P 1'
#
loop_
_entity.id
_entity.type
_entity.pdbx_description
1 polymer ?
#
loop_
_entity_poly.entity_id
_entity_poly.type
_entity_poly.pdbx_seq_one_letter_code
_entity_poly.pdbx_strand_id
1 'polypeptide(L)' 'MFTHCPGREKDIKVRYIKCPFCGTEVEFFSDEPKRRCPSCKKDVAYTEKDSCIYWCKVAKDCLMRF' A
#
# COMPACT_ATOMS: atom_id res chain seq x y z
N MET A 1 25.03 -0.85 -24.15
CA MET A 1 25.17 -0.94 -22.69
C MET A 1 23.80 -0.65 -22.09
N PHE A 2 23.15 -1.60 -21.42
CA PHE A 2 21.95 -1.27 -20.63
C PHE A 2 22.44 -0.53 -19.38
N THR A 3 22.20 0.79 -19.31
CA THR A 3 22.66 1.67 -18.22
C THR A 3 21.89 1.46 -16.92
N HIS A 4 20.83 0.66 -16.96
CA HIS A 4 20.01 0.26 -15.84
C HIS A 4 19.29 -1.05 -16.17
N CYS A 5 18.83 -1.76 -15.14
CA CYS A 5 17.97 -2.92 -15.32
C CYS A 5 16.63 -2.45 -15.94
N PRO A 6 16.18 -3.03 -17.08
CA PRO A 6 14.95 -2.61 -17.74
C PRO A 6 13.69 -2.79 -16.87
N GLY A 7 13.78 -3.54 -15.76
CA GLY A 7 12.71 -3.65 -14.76
C GLY A 7 12.72 -2.55 -13.68
N ARG A 8 13.66 -1.61 -13.70
CA ARG A 8 13.83 -0.54 -12.69
C ARG A 8 13.24 0.79 -13.15
N GLU A 9 12.11 0.75 -13.85
CA GLU A 9 11.40 1.96 -14.30
C GLU A 9 10.55 2.59 -13.18
N LYS A 10 10.25 1.83 -12.12
CA LYS A 10 9.44 2.29 -10.98
C LYS A 10 10.26 2.33 -9.68
N ASP A 11 10.18 3.46 -8.97
CA ASP A 11 10.65 3.62 -7.58
C ASP A 11 9.77 2.80 -6.61
N ILE A 12 9.93 1.48 -6.63
CA ILE A 12 9.22 0.58 -5.73
C ILE A 12 9.84 0.71 -4.33
N LYS A 13 9.09 1.26 -3.37
CA LYS A 13 9.51 1.31 -1.96
C LYS A 13 8.95 0.12 -1.19
N VAL A 14 9.77 -0.40 -0.28
CA VAL A 14 9.40 -1.46 0.66
C VAL A 14 8.95 -0.82 1.97
N ARG A 15 7.86 -1.33 2.55
CA ARG A 15 7.34 -0.92 3.85
C ARG A 15 7.00 -2.15 4.69
N TYR A 16 7.04 -2.02 6.02
CA TYR A 16 6.68 -3.10 6.94
C TYR A 16 5.46 -2.71 7.75
N ILE A 17 4.47 -3.61 7.80
CA ILE A 17 3.17 -3.37 8.42
C ILE A 17 2.83 -4.54 9.31
N LYS A 18 2.41 -4.26 10.55
CA LYS A 18 1.97 -5.32 11.46
C LYS A 18 0.64 -5.90 10.98
N CYS A 19 0.60 -7.23 10.83
CA CYS A 19 -0.61 -7.95 10.51
C CYS A 19 -1.68 -7.69 11.60
N PRO A 20 -2.89 -7.23 11.26
CA PRO A 20 -3.93 -6.96 12.25
C PRO A 20 -4.49 -8.23 12.90
N PHE A 21 -4.16 -9.42 12.38
CA PHE A 21 -4.65 -10.69 12.88
C PHE A 21 -3.69 -11.43 13.81
N CYS A 22 -2.37 -11.31 13.57
CA CYS A 22 -1.36 -12.05 14.34
C CYS A 22 -0.19 -11.19 14.82
N GLY A 23 -0.13 -9.91 14.45
CA GLY A 23 0.91 -8.98 14.87
C GLY A 23 2.26 -9.12 14.17
N THR A 24 2.44 -10.15 13.33
CA THR A 24 3.68 -10.35 12.55
C THR A 24 3.90 -9.20 11.57
N GLU A 25 5.15 -8.76 11.42
CA GLU A 25 5.53 -7.78 10.41
C GLU A 25 5.42 -8.40 9.01
N VAL A 26 4.59 -7.79 8.19
CA VAL A 26 4.37 -8.15 6.80
C VAL A 26 5.01 -7.06 5.96
N GLU A 27 5.94 -7.46 5.11
CA GLU A 27 6.53 -6.58 4.12
C GLU A 27 5.49 -6.26 3.03
N PHE A 28 5.47 -5.04 2.52
CA PHE A 28 4.63 -4.61 1.40
C PHE A 28 5.47 -3.79 0.41
N PHE A 29 5.32 -4.08 -0.88
CA PHE A 29 5.81 -3.18 -1.92
C PHE A 29 4.78 -2.07 -2.18
N SER A 30 5.24 -0.88 -2.60
CA SER A 30 4.36 0.28 -2.82
C SER A 30 3.32 0.09 -3.93
N ASP A 31 3.51 -0.90 -4.81
CA ASP A 31 2.57 -1.26 -5.88
C ASP A 31 1.60 -2.39 -5.44
N GLU A 32 1.77 -2.95 -4.24
CA GLU A 32 0.93 -4.03 -3.71
C GLU A 32 -0.18 -3.51 -2.78
N PRO A 33 -1.46 -3.56 -3.19
CA PRO A 33 -2.57 -3.14 -2.35
C PRO A 33 -2.93 -4.17 -1.27
N LYS A 34 -2.51 -5.42 -1.42
CA LYS A 34 -2.79 -6.52 -0.48
C LYS A 34 -1.70 -7.59 -0.55
N ARG A 35 -1.39 -8.20 0.58
CA ARG A 35 -0.42 -9.30 0.67
C ARG A 35 -0.89 -10.33 1.68
N ARG A 36 -0.59 -11.60 1.41
CA ARG A 36 -0.91 -12.69 2.34
C ARG A 36 0.11 -12.73 3.46
N CYS A 37 -0.34 -12.70 4.71
CA CYS A 37 0.56 -12.78 5.85
C CYS A 37 1.31 -14.12 5.85
N PRO A 38 2.65 -14.12 5.98
CA PRO A 38 3.44 -15.36 5.99
C PRO A 38 3.19 -16.24 7.22
N SER A 39 2.75 -15.65 8.34
CA SER A 39 2.50 -16.38 9.60
C SER A 39 1.07 -16.94 9.66
N CYS A 40 0.05 -16.09 9.61
CA CYS A 40 -1.34 -16.54 9.80
C CYS A 40 -2.09 -16.85 8.49
N LYS A 41 -1.47 -16.65 7.33
CA LYS A 41 -2.03 -16.89 5.99
C LYS A 41 -3.31 -16.09 5.67
N LYS A 42 -3.67 -15.10 6.47
CA LYS A 42 -4.77 -14.17 6.18
C LYS A 42 -4.31 -13.07 5.24
N ASP A 43 -5.22 -12.57 4.41
CA ASP A 43 -4.98 -11.42 3.55
C ASP A 43 -4.92 -10.15 4.38
N VAL A 44 -3.79 -9.46 4.30
CA VAL A 44 -3.58 -8.14 4.88
C VAL A 44 -3.73 -7.15 3.74
N ALA A 45 -4.66 -6.21 3.88
CA ALA A 45 -4.81 -5.11 2.93
C ALA A 45 -3.93 -3.94 3.38
N TYR A 46 -3.20 -3.36 2.43
CA TYR A 46 -2.58 -2.08 2.65
C TYR A 46 -3.67 -1.02 2.69
N THR A 47 -3.97 -0.54 3.89
CA THR A 47 -4.85 0.60 4.12
C THR A 47 -4.00 1.81 4.41
N GLU A 48 -3.14 2.19 3.47
CA GLU A 48 -2.70 3.57 3.46
C GLU A 48 -3.95 4.39 3.17
N LYS A 49 -4.27 5.26 4.12
CA LYS A 49 -5.26 6.32 3.97
C LYS A 49 -4.75 7.36 2.95
N ASP A 50 -4.17 6.92 1.83
CA ASP A 50 -3.57 7.76 0.78
C ASP A 50 -4.61 8.62 0.09
N SER A 51 -5.85 8.11 -0.01
CA SER A 51 -6.91 8.89 -0.59
C SER A 51 -7.21 10.09 0.29
N CYS A 52 -7.28 11.28 -0.33
CA CYS A 52 -7.65 12.53 0.35
C CYS A 52 -8.98 12.41 1.12
N ILE A 53 -9.84 11.45 0.77
CA ILE A 53 -11.07 11.11 1.49
C ILE A 53 -10.83 10.81 2.98
N TYR A 54 -9.68 10.24 3.32
CA TYR A 54 -9.40 9.77 4.67
C TYR A 54 -8.80 10.83 5.60
N TRP A 55 -8.33 11.96 5.07
CA TRP A 55 -7.65 13.01 5.86
C TRP A 55 -8.09 14.43 5.53
N CYS A 56 -8.65 14.68 4.35
CA CYS A 56 -9.07 16.00 3.90
C CYS A 56 -10.52 16.29 4.31
N LYS A 57 -10.71 17.34 5.12
CA LYS A 57 -12.02 17.76 5.65
C LYS A 57 -13.04 18.13 4.57
N VAL A 58 -12.58 18.54 3.39
CA VAL A 58 -13.43 18.95 2.26
C VAL A 58 -13.57 17.89 1.17
N ALA A 59 -12.96 16.70 1.33
CA ALA A 59 -12.97 15.66 0.29
C ALA A 59 -14.39 15.23 -0.12
N LYS A 60 -15.35 15.27 0.83
CA LYS A 60 -16.75 14.97 0.55
C LYS A 60 -17.39 15.98 -0.41
N ASP A 61 -17.05 17.27 -0.31
CA ASP A 61 -17.53 18.31 -1.24
C ASP A 61 -16.91 18.14 -2.63
N CYS A 62 -15.61 17.82 -2.70
CA CYS A 62 -14.92 17.56 -3.98
C CYS A 62 -15.55 16.40 -4.77
N LEU A 63 -15.98 15.33 -4.09
CA LEU A 63 -16.61 14.18 -4.72
C LEU A 63 -18.10 14.39 -5.04
N MET A 64 -18.71 15.47 -4.57
CA MET A 64 -20.14 15.77 -4.80
C MET A 64 -20.35 16.83 -5.89
N ARG A 65 -19.28 17.36 -6.49
CA ARG A 65 -19.33 18.23 -7.66
C ARG A 65 -19.27 17.39 -8.93
N PHE A 66 -20.41 16.88 -9.36
CA PHE A 66 -20.64 16.28 -10.68
C PHE A 66 -21.75 17.03 -11.39
#